data_AF-A0A9D2T184-F1
#
_entry.id   AF-A0A9D2T184-F1
#
_cell.length_a   1.000
_cell.length_b   1.000
_cell.length_c   1.000
_cell.angle_alpha   90.00
_cell.angle_beta   90.00
_cell.angle_gamma   90.00
#
_symmetry.space_group_name_H-M   'P 1'
#
loop_
_entity.id
_entity.type
_entity.pdbx_description
1 polymer ?
#
loop_
_entity_poly.entity_id
_entity_poly.type
_entity_poly.pdbx_seq_one_letter_code
_entity_poly.pdbx_strand_id
1 'polypeptide(L)'
;MAAVKDIFHYLDSIAPFATQLDFDNAGFLVGRGDRQVHRLLVSLDITEEVAREAVERGAELVVSHHPVIFHPAKSVTDADPVGRTLLALIEGGVAAICAHTNLDASVGGVNDALAQRLGLTDLSVLEPSGVDGEGHTIGIGRVGTLAGGEAPGLAAFAAQVKEALGANGVRYVDAGKPVRRVAVGGGACGDMLELAHAQGCDTFVTSDVKYNQFLDARDLGVNLIDAGHYPTENVVCPVLVQKLREAFPEVEVLPTDRHKEVFSYL
;
A
#
# COMPACT_ATOMS: atom_id res chain seq x y z
N MET A 1 -1.84 -7.79 27.39
CA MET A 1 -3.07 -7.56 26.60
C MET A 1 -3.10 -6.12 26.13
N ALA A 2 -3.15 -5.91 24.81
CA ALA A 2 -3.16 -4.58 24.19
C ALA A 2 -4.60 -4.13 23.92
N ALA A 3 -4.87 -2.84 24.09
CA ALA A 3 -6.08 -2.20 23.62
C ALA A 3 -5.91 -1.67 22.18
N VAL A 4 -7.02 -1.40 21.49
CA VAL A 4 -7.01 -0.79 20.14
C VAL A 4 -6.14 0.47 20.10
N LYS A 5 -6.20 1.33 21.13
CA LYS A 5 -5.37 2.54 21.23
C LYS A 5 -3.87 2.26 21.30
N ASP A 6 -3.45 1.14 21.89
CA ASP A 6 -2.03 0.78 22.01
C ASP A 6 -1.50 0.39 20.63
N ILE A 7 -2.30 -0.35 19.85
CA ILE A 7 -2.00 -0.70 18.46
C ILE A 7 -1.99 0.54 17.57
N PHE A 8 -2.95 1.46 17.76
CA PHE A 8 -2.96 2.75 17.07
C PHE A 8 -1.67 3.55 17.33
N HIS A 9 -1.25 3.70 18.60
CA HIS A 9 -0.02 4.43 18.92
C HIS A 9 1.23 3.75 18.36
N TYR A 10 1.27 2.43 18.30
CA TYR A 10 2.36 1.72 17.64
C TYR A 10 2.41 2.01 16.14
N LEU A 11 1.26 1.95 15.45
CA LEU A 11 1.16 2.29 14.03
C LEU A 11 1.58 3.75 13.79
N ASP A 12 1.14 4.67 14.65
CA ASP A 12 1.55 6.08 14.62
C ASP A 12 3.07 6.26 14.85
N SER A 13 3.72 5.40 15.62
CA SER A 13 5.18 5.47 15.82
C SER A 13 5.99 5.06 14.59
N ILE A 14 5.48 4.12 13.77
CA ILE A 14 6.19 3.62 12.58
C ILE A 14 5.74 4.31 11.28
N ALA A 15 4.54 4.87 11.28
CA ALA A 15 3.96 5.61 10.18
C ALA A 15 3.05 6.72 10.73
N PRO A 16 3.60 7.86 11.16
CA PRO A 16 2.85 8.91 11.84
C PRO A 16 1.63 9.37 11.06
N PHE A 17 0.43 9.29 11.65
CA PHE A 17 -0.81 9.66 10.94
C PHE A 17 -0.86 11.15 10.59
N ALA A 18 -0.05 11.97 11.26
CA ALA A 18 0.11 13.40 10.94
C ALA A 18 0.82 13.67 9.60
N THR A 19 1.46 12.68 8.97
CA THR A 19 2.15 12.82 7.68
C THR A 19 1.28 12.43 6.48
N GLN A 20 0.01 12.08 6.72
CA GLN A 20 -0.94 11.82 5.64
C GLN A 20 -1.15 13.06 4.77
N LEU A 21 -1.47 12.87 3.49
CA LEU A 21 -1.79 13.95 2.56
C LEU A 21 -3.11 14.63 2.92
N ASP A 22 -3.28 15.89 2.54
CA ASP A 22 -4.42 16.74 2.94
C ASP A 22 -5.80 16.17 2.58
N PHE A 23 -5.89 15.33 1.54
CA PHE A 23 -7.13 14.72 1.09
C PHE A 23 -7.46 13.40 1.81
N ASP A 24 -6.51 12.86 2.57
CA ASP A 24 -6.58 11.53 3.14
C ASP A 24 -7.49 11.46 4.38
N ASN A 25 -7.86 10.24 4.78
CA ASN A 25 -8.55 9.94 6.02
C ASN A 25 -7.95 8.69 6.69
N ALA A 26 -6.64 8.72 6.94
CA ALA A 26 -5.94 7.69 7.71
C ALA A 26 -6.13 7.90 9.22
N GLY A 27 -6.27 6.80 9.97
CA GLY A 27 -6.37 6.82 11.43
C GLY A 27 -7.28 5.73 11.99
N PHE A 28 -7.80 5.98 13.20
CA PHE A 28 -8.77 5.11 13.87
C PHE A 28 -10.20 5.50 13.46
N LEU A 29 -10.81 4.73 12.55
CA LEU A 29 -12.03 5.14 11.84
C LEU A 29 -13.32 4.50 12.39
N VAL A 30 -13.22 3.31 13.01
CA VAL A 30 -14.40 2.59 13.52
C VAL A 30 -14.05 1.87 14.83
N GLY A 31 -14.93 1.92 15.83
CA GLY A 31 -14.84 1.06 17.02
C GLY A 31 -14.63 1.80 18.34
N ARG A 32 -14.09 1.11 19.34
CA ARG A 32 -13.83 1.65 20.69
C ARG A 32 -12.36 1.49 21.06
N GLY A 33 -11.67 2.59 21.37
CA GLY A 33 -10.22 2.60 21.62
C GLY A 33 -9.75 1.77 22.82
N ASP A 34 -10.58 1.60 23.85
CA ASP A 34 -10.25 0.80 25.04
C ASP A 34 -10.57 -0.69 24.90
N ARG A 35 -11.12 -1.13 23.77
CA ARG A 35 -11.40 -2.55 23.55
C ARG A 35 -10.11 -3.34 23.53
N GLN A 36 -10.05 -4.41 24.31
CA GLN A 36 -8.93 -5.35 24.31
C GLN A 36 -8.90 -6.10 22.98
N VAL A 37 -7.70 -6.28 22.45
CA VAL A 37 -7.44 -6.99 21.20
C VAL A 37 -6.66 -8.24 21.54
N HIS A 38 -7.28 -9.38 21.29
CA HIS A 38 -6.65 -10.70 21.38
C HIS A 38 -6.27 -11.21 19.99
N ARG A 39 -7.06 -10.80 18.99
CA ARG A 39 -6.85 -11.15 17.59
C ARG A 39 -7.11 -9.94 16.72
N LEU A 40 -6.23 -9.71 15.76
CA LEU A 40 -6.44 -8.68 14.73
C LEU A 40 -6.20 -9.24 13.33
N LEU A 41 -6.91 -8.67 12.37
CA LEU A 41 -6.80 -8.98 10.95
C LEU A 41 -6.04 -7.85 10.22
N VAL A 42 -5.13 -8.19 9.33
CA VAL A 42 -4.45 -7.24 8.43
C VAL A 42 -4.98 -7.43 7.01
N SER A 43 -5.34 -6.34 6.34
CA SER A 43 -5.83 -6.33 4.95
C SER A 43 -5.31 -5.12 4.17
N LEU A 44 -5.40 -5.13 2.85
CA LEU A 44 -5.22 -3.91 2.06
C LEU A 44 -6.50 -3.06 2.11
N ASP A 45 -7.64 -3.61 1.65
CA ASP A 45 -8.97 -3.02 1.80
C ASP A 45 -9.82 -3.70 2.89
N ILE A 46 -10.69 -2.92 3.55
CA ILE A 46 -11.77 -3.48 4.37
C ILE A 46 -13.05 -3.58 3.53
N THR A 47 -13.20 -4.70 2.81
CA THR A 47 -14.45 -5.01 2.11
C THR A 47 -15.50 -5.59 3.07
N GLU A 48 -16.75 -5.71 2.62
CA GLU A 48 -17.80 -6.39 3.38
C GLU A 48 -17.41 -7.86 3.71
N GLU A 49 -16.72 -8.54 2.79
CA GLU A 49 -16.23 -9.90 3.01
C GLU A 49 -15.13 -9.98 4.06
N VAL A 50 -14.20 -9.00 4.07
CA VAL A 50 -13.13 -8.87 5.08
C VAL A 50 -13.71 -8.52 6.44
N ALA A 51 -14.69 -7.63 6.51
CA ALA A 51 -15.37 -7.31 7.77
C ALA A 51 -16.05 -8.56 8.35
N ARG A 52 -16.77 -9.33 7.52
CA ARG A 52 -17.36 -10.61 7.93
C ARG A 52 -16.31 -11.63 8.34
N GLU A 53 -15.19 -11.72 7.61
CA GLU A 53 -14.07 -12.58 7.97
C GLU A 53 -13.53 -12.25 9.37
N ALA A 54 -13.33 -10.96 9.66
CA ALA A 54 -12.86 -10.52 10.97
C ALA A 54 -13.81 -10.98 12.08
N VAL A 55 -15.13 -10.85 11.88
CA VAL A 55 -16.15 -11.32 12.83
C VAL A 55 -16.14 -12.84 12.98
N GLU A 56 -16.16 -13.58 11.88
CA GLU A 56 -16.15 -15.05 11.87
C GLU A 56 -14.90 -15.62 12.54
N ARG A 57 -13.76 -14.96 12.31
CA ARG A 57 -12.49 -15.28 12.95
C ARG A 57 -12.38 -14.66 14.32
N GLY A 58 -13.39 -13.99 14.88
CA GLY A 58 -13.34 -13.41 16.23
C GLY A 58 -12.20 -12.42 16.45
N ALA A 59 -11.81 -11.65 15.43
CA ALA A 59 -10.87 -10.54 15.56
C ALA A 59 -11.59 -9.33 16.15
N GLU A 60 -10.91 -8.58 17.04
CA GLU A 60 -11.46 -7.34 17.60
C GLU A 60 -11.01 -6.08 16.84
N LEU A 61 -10.07 -6.21 15.91
CA LEU A 61 -9.50 -5.12 15.13
C LEU A 61 -9.15 -5.58 13.72
N VAL A 62 -9.42 -4.74 12.73
CA VAL A 62 -8.83 -4.79 11.39
C VAL A 62 -7.86 -3.62 11.25
N VAL A 63 -6.62 -3.91 10.83
CA VAL A 63 -5.66 -2.91 10.37
C VAL A 63 -5.62 -2.98 8.85
N SER A 64 -5.87 -1.87 8.17
CA SER A 64 -5.84 -1.80 6.71
C SER A 64 -4.92 -0.71 6.17
N HIS A 65 -4.57 -0.82 4.88
CA HIS A 65 -3.98 0.30 4.14
C HIS A 65 -5.06 1.33 3.80
N HIS A 66 -6.05 0.92 3.01
CA HIS A 66 -7.10 1.82 2.54
C HIS A 66 -8.13 2.19 3.62
N PRO A 67 -8.54 3.47 3.70
CA PRO A 67 -9.59 3.93 4.60
C PRO A 67 -10.95 3.31 4.30
N VAL A 68 -11.55 2.62 5.28
CA VAL A 68 -12.94 2.12 5.17
C VAL A 68 -13.96 3.26 5.08
N ILE A 69 -13.60 4.45 5.58
CA ILE A 69 -14.33 5.70 5.39
C ILE A 69 -13.38 6.64 4.65
N PHE A 70 -13.54 6.85 3.34
CA PHE A 70 -12.73 7.82 2.60
C PHE A 70 -13.45 9.16 2.42
N HIS A 71 -14.77 9.13 2.26
CA HIS A 71 -15.62 10.31 2.24
C HIS A 71 -16.54 10.32 3.46
N PRO A 72 -16.89 11.50 4.01
CA PRO A 72 -17.79 11.59 5.16
C PRO A 72 -19.09 10.82 4.94
N ALA A 73 -19.33 9.79 5.75
CA ALA A 73 -20.56 9.01 5.71
C ALA A 73 -21.74 9.86 6.21
N LYS A 74 -22.73 10.08 5.34
CA LYS A 74 -23.97 10.83 5.72
C LYS A 74 -24.98 9.96 6.48
N SER A 75 -24.91 8.65 6.30
CA SER A 75 -25.73 7.63 6.95
C SER A 75 -24.97 6.32 7.02
N VAL A 76 -25.32 5.46 7.97
CA VAL A 76 -24.81 4.09 8.08
C VAL A 76 -26.00 3.14 8.04
N THR A 77 -26.29 2.61 6.84
CA THR A 77 -27.39 1.68 6.56
C THR A 77 -26.90 0.61 5.58
N ASP A 78 -27.71 -0.40 5.29
CA ASP A 78 -27.40 -1.45 4.32
C ASP A 78 -27.58 -1.03 2.85
N ALA A 79 -27.91 0.24 2.60
CA ALA A 79 -28.25 0.78 1.29
C ALA A 79 -27.07 0.84 0.30
N ASP A 80 -25.84 0.92 0.80
CA ASP A 80 -24.63 0.99 -0.02
C ASP A 80 -23.49 0.13 0.55
N PRO A 81 -22.44 -0.18 -0.25
CA PRO A 81 -21.35 -1.05 0.20
C PRO A 81 -20.61 -0.55 1.44
N VAL A 82 -20.38 0.76 1.56
CA VAL A 82 -19.65 1.33 2.71
C VAL A 82 -20.50 1.16 3.97
N GLY A 83 -21.78 1.49 3.90
CA GLY A 83 -22.73 1.30 5.00
C GLY A 83 -22.83 -0.15 5.46
N ARG A 84 -22.88 -1.12 4.52
CA ARG A 84 -22.87 -2.56 4.87
C ARG A 84 -21.59 -3.00 5.56
N THR A 85 -20.42 -2.56 5.08
CA THR A 85 -19.13 -2.84 5.72
C THR A 85 -19.10 -2.26 7.14
N LEU A 86 -19.53 -1.00 7.31
CA LEU A 86 -19.56 -0.35 8.62
C LEU A 86 -20.53 -1.04 9.59
N LEU A 87 -21.71 -1.43 9.13
CA LEU A 87 -22.65 -2.22 9.93
C LEU A 87 -22.02 -3.54 10.38
N ALA A 88 -21.39 -4.29 9.47
CA ALA A 88 -20.74 -5.55 9.80
C ALA A 88 -19.64 -5.38 10.87
N LEU A 89 -18.80 -4.35 10.75
CA LEU A 89 -17.77 -4.03 11.76
C LEU A 89 -18.40 -3.65 13.11
N ILE A 90 -19.36 -2.72 13.11
CA ILE A 90 -19.98 -2.19 14.33
C ILE A 90 -20.74 -3.27 15.09
N GLU A 91 -21.58 -4.04 14.40
CA GLU A 91 -22.38 -5.11 14.99
C GLU A 91 -21.52 -6.29 15.45
N GLY A 92 -20.44 -6.57 14.72
CA GLY A 92 -19.42 -7.54 15.11
C GLY A 92 -18.52 -7.09 16.26
N GLY A 93 -18.59 -5.81 16.64
CA GLY A 93 -17.71 -5.24 17.67
C GLY A 93 -16.24 -5.19 17.25
N VAL A 94 -15.97 -5.07 15.94
CA VAL A 94 -14.64 -5.02 15.33
C VAL A 94 -14.24 -3.58 15.06
N ALA A 95 -13.07 -3.18 15.55
CA ALA A 95 -12.49 -1.87 15.29
C ALA A 95 -11.78 -1.82 13.92
N ALA A 96 -11.55 -0.62 13.38
CA ALA A 96 -10.76 -0.40 12.16
C ALA A 96 -9.75 0.74 12.35
N ILE A 97 -8.49 0.44 12.08
CA ILE A 97 -7.41 1.43 11.92
C ILE A 97 -6.89 1.33 10.49
N CYS A 98 -6.81 2.45 9.79
CA CYS A 98 -6.40 2.50 8.38
C CYS A 98 -5.18 3.41 8.24
N ALA A 99 -4.03 2.87 7.80
CA ALA A 99 -2.81 3.63 7.57
C ALA A 99 -2.55 3.68 6.06
N HIS A 100 -2.80 4.82 5.44
CA HIS A 100 -2.90 5.00 3.99
C HIS A 100 -1.68 5.79 3.47
N THR A 101 -1.86 7.07 3.11
CA THR A 101 -0.75 7.85 2.54
C THR A 101 0.39 8.11 3.53
N ASN A 102 0.10 8.11 4.84
CA ASN A 102 1.14 8.13 5.87
C ASN A 102 2.02 6.87 5.80
N LEU A 103 1.44 5.70 5.50
CA LEU A 103 2.19 4.45 5.33
C LEU A 103 2.92 4.42 3.98
N ASP A 104 2.37 5.02 2.93
CA ASP A 104 3.07 5.18 1.65
C ASP A 104 4.34 6.03 1.79
N ALA A 105 4.28 7.07 2.63
CA ALA A 105 5.36 8.02 2.82
C ALA A 105 6.49 7.48 3.73
N SER A 106 6.15 6.60 4.67
CA SER A 106 7.03 6.24 5.80
C SER A 106 8.15 5.27 5.43
N VAL A 107 9.23 5.31 6.20
CA VAL A 107 10.34 4.36 6.08
C VAL A 107 9.87 2.95 6.47
N GLY A 108 10.13 1.97 5.61
CA GLY A 108 9.63 0.60 5.75
C GLY A 108 8.12 0.47 5.47
N GLY A 109 7.53 1.48 4.82
CA GLY A 109 6.14 1.49 4.36
C GLY A 109 5.94 0.84 2.99
N VAL A 110 4.85 1.19 2.31
CA VAL A 110 4.42 0.55 1.05
C VAL A 110 5.51 0.61 -0.02
N ASN A 111 6.05 1.80 -0.26
CA ASN A 111 6.99 2.02 -1.36
C ASN A 111 8.37 1.38 -1.10
N ASP A 112 8.77 1.24 0.17
CA ASP A 112 9.98 0.47 0.53
C ASP A 112 9.75 -1.04 0.34
N ALA A 113 8.60 -1.55 0.78
CA ALA A 113 8.23 -2.95 0.58
C ALA A 113 8.15 -3.30 -0.92
N LEU A 114 7.57 -2.42 -1.74
CA LEU A 114 7.52 -2.57 -3.19
C LEU A 114 8.92 -2.57 -3.80
N ALA A 115 9.76 -1.58 -3.48
CA ALA A 115 11.11 -1.48 -4.01
C ALA A 115 11.96 -2.73 -3.67
N GLN A 116 11.89 -3.19 -2.42
CA GLN A 116 12.57 -4.39 -1.96
C GLN A 116 12.05 -5.65 -2.66
N ARG A 117 10.72 -5.75 -2.86
CA ARG A 117 10.10 -6.89 -3.54
C ARG A 117 10.54 -7.00 -4.99
N LEU A 118 10.84 -5.87 -5.64
CA LEU A 118 11.37 -5.80 -7.00
C LEU A 118 12.91 -5.92 -7.07
N GLY A 119 13.59 -6.09 -5.92
CA GLY A 119 15.04 -6.26 -5.85
C GLY A 119 15.83 -4.98 -6.07
N LEU A 120 15.23 -3.81 -5.81
CA LEU A 120 15.91 -2.53 -5.92
C LEU A 120 16.81 -2.28 -4.70
N THR A 121 17.99 -1.73 -4.97
CA THR A 121 18.99 -1.29 -3.98
C THR A 121 19.19 0.21 -4.05
N ASP A 122 20.01 0.76 -3.14
CA ASP A 122 20.37 2.19 -3.08
C ASP A 122 19.14 3.11 -3.08
N LEU A 123 18.17 2.79 -2.22
CA LEU A 123 16.86 3.45 -2.21
C LEU A 123 16.95 4.91 -1.74
N SER A 124 16.23 5.79 -2.42
CA SER A 124 15.93 7.16 -2.01
C SER A 124 14.46 7.49 -2.22
N VAL A 125 13.92 8.48 -1.52
CA VAL A 125 12.52 8.94 -1.71
C VAL A 125 12.35 9.61 -3.07
N LEU A 126 11.27 9.28 -3.79
CA LEU A 126 10.95 9.92 -5.07
C LEU A 126 10.38 11.32 -4.86
N GLU A 127 9.36 11.50 -4.02
CA GLU A 127 8.79 12.82 -3.71
C GLU A 127 8.91 13.12 -2.21
N PRO A 128 9.99 13.78 -1.76
CA PRO A 128 10.18 14.13 -0.37
C PRO A 128 9.08 15.07 0.14
N SER A 129 8.51 14.76 1.31
CA SER A 129 7.49 15.57 1.99
C SER A 129 7.90 16.03 3.39
N GLY A 130 8.99 15.50 3.93
CA GLY A 130 9.50 15.89 5.24
C GLY A 130 10.55 14.93 5.78
N VAL A 131 10.72 14.95 7.09
CA VAL A 131 11.54 14.00 7.84
C VAL A 131 10.75 13.40 9.00
N ASP A 132 11.03 12.14 9.34
CA ASP A 132 10.46 11.48 10.51
C ASP A 132 11.15 11.92 11.82
N GLY A 133 10.71 11.37 12.95
CA GLY A 133 11.28 11.66 14.27
C GLY A 133 12.73 11.18 14.46
N GLU A 134 13.23 10.31 13.58
CA GLU A 134 14.61 9.81 13.57
C GLU A 134 15.50 10.56 12.56
N GLY A 135 14.92 11.49 11.79
CA GLY A 135 15.62 12.32 10.81
C GLY A 135 15.73 11.70 9.42
N HIS A 136 15.05 10.58 9.15
CA HIS A 136 14.99 10.00 7.82
C HIS A 136 14.06 10.82 6.92
N THR A 137 14.42 10.97 5.65
CA THR A 137 13.52 11.58 4.65
C THR A 137 12.32 10.67 4.41
N ILE A 138 11.12 11.24 4.47
CA ILE A 138 9.86 10.56 4.15
C ILE A 138 9.21 11.18 2.92
N GLY A 139 8.34 10.42 2.27
CA GLY A 139 7.58 10.87 1.11
C GLY A 139 7.18 9.75 0.17
N ILE A 140 6.39 10.10 -0.84
CA ILE A 140 5.75 9.13 -1.73
C ILE A 140 6.77 8.60 -2.74
N GLY A 141 6.66 7.31 -3.03
CA GLY A 141 7.50 6.61 -3.99
C GLY A 141 8.95 6.42 -3.54
N ARG A 142 9.65 5.52 -4.24
CA ARG A 142 11.07 5.28 -4.08
C ARG A 142 11.77 5.26 -5.44
N VAL A 143 13.04 5.62 -5.43
CA VAL A 143 13.95 5.40 -6.56
C VAL A 143 15.05 4.48 -6.10
N GLY A 144 15.39 3.48 -6.92
CA GLY A 144 16.48 2.55 -6.64
C GLY A 144 17.15 2.07 -7.90
N THR A 145 18.12 1.19 -7.73
CA THR A 145 18.90 0.57 -8.80
C THR A 145 18.67 -0.94 -8.80
N LEU A 146 18.59 -1.56 -9.98
CA LEU A 146 18.67 -3.02 -10.07
C LEU A 146 20.11 -3.48 -9.81
N ALA A 147 20.28 -4.44 -8.93
CA ALA A 147 21.59 -4.96 -8.56
C ALA A 147 22.20 -5.85 -9.67
N GLY A 148 23.41 -5.51 -10.13
CA GLY A 148 24.36 -6.38 -10.84
C GLY A 148 23.97 -6.85 -12.27
N GLY A 149 24.98 -7.00 -13.14
CA GLY A 149 24.84 -7.65 -14.46
C GLY A 149 24.46 -6.74 -15.63
N GLU A 150 24.12 -7.35 -16.76
CA GLU A 150 23.59 -6.66 -17.93
C GLU A 150 22.15 -6.23 -17.66
N ALA A 151 21.87 -4.95 -17.84
CA ALA A 151 20.55 -4.38 -17.60
C ALA A 151 19.50 -5.03 -18.52
N PRO A 152 18.42 -5.62 -17.98
CA PRO A 152 17.43 -6.31 -18.79
C PRO A 152 16.67 -5.34 -19.69
N GLY A 153 16.17 -5.84 -20.82
CA GLY A 153 15.14 -5.13 -21.58
C GLY A 153 13.83 -5.07 -20.81
N LEU A 154 12.97 -4.10 -21.15
CA LEU A 154 11.74 -3.85 -20.39
C LEU A 154 10.82 -5.07 -20.30
N ALA A 155 10.62 -5.80 -21.39
CA ALA A 155 9.73 -6.97 -21.39
C ALA A 155 10.16 -8.06 -20.38
N ALA A 156 11.47 -8.28 -20.22
CA ALA A 156 12.00 -9.22 -19.25
C ALA A 156 11.79 -8.72 -17.82
N PHE A 157 12.04 -7.42 -17.57
CA PHE A 157 11.78 -6.82 -16.28
C PHE A 157 10.28 -6.80 -15.92
N ALA A 158 9.39 -6.53 -16.88
CA ALA A 158 7.94 -6.58 -16.67
C ALA A 158 7.46 -7.99 -16.29
N ALA A 159 8.05 -9.04 -16.89
CA ALA A 159 7.78 -10.42 -16.48
C ALA A 159 8.24 -10.69 -15.04
N GLN A 160 9.43 -10.19 -14.65
CA GLN A 160 9.92 -10.28 -13.28
C GLN A 160 9.01 -9.52 -12.29
N VAL A 161 8.55 -8.31 -12.64
CA VAL A 161 7.61 -7.53 -11.82
C VAL A 161 6.31 -8.31 -11.61
N LYS A 162 5.75 -8.88 -12.68
CA LYS A 162 4.54 -9.72 -12.59
C LYS A 162 4.72 -10.88 -11.61
N GLU A 163 5.82 -11.62 -11.73
CA GLU A 163 6.13 -12.77 -10.87
C GLU A 163 6.37 -12.33 -9.41
N ALA A 164 7.19 -11.31 -9.20
CA ALA A 164 7.56 -10.82 -7.87
C ALA A 164 6.32 -10.35 -7.09
N LEU A 165 5.39 -9.66 -7.73
CA LEU A 165 4.18 -9.15 -7.10
C LEU A 165 3.02 -10.17 -7.07
N GLY A 166 3.17 -11.32 -7.74
CA GLY A 166 2.05 -12.25 -7.93
C GLY A 166 0.89 -11.62 -8.72
N ALA A 167 1.18 -10.63 -9.57
CA ALA A 167 0.17 -9.93 -10.34
C ALA A 167 -0.44 -10.86 -11.41
N ASN A 168 -1.76 -10.79 -11.57
CA ASN A 168 -2.47 -11.57 -12.60
C ASN A 168 -2.21 -11.07 -14.03
N GLY A 169 -1.69 -9.84 -14.19
CA GLY A 169 -1.19 -9.28 -15.43
C GLY A 169 -0.53 -7.93 -15.20
N VAL A 170 0.24 -7.47 -16.18
CA VAL A 170 0.88 -6.15 -16.17
C VAL A 170 0.72 -5.52 -17.56
N ARG A 171 0.59 -4.19 -17.61
CA ARG A 171 0.62 -3.42 -18.86
C ARG A 171 1.91 -2.61 -18.87
N TYR A 172 2.57 -2.47 -20.01
CA TYR A 172 3.79 -1.67 -20.09
C TYR A 172 3.95 -0.98 -21.44
N VAL A 173 4.71 0.11 -21.44
CA VAL A 173 5.20 0.78 -22.65
C VAL A 173 6.72 0.82 -22.63
N ASP A 174 7.31 0.31 -23.71
CA ASP A 174 8.76 0.31 -23.91
C ASP A 174 9.20 1.61 -24.57
N ALA A 175 10.08 2.33 -23.87
CA ALA A 175 10.68 3.58 -24.33
C ALA A 175 12.09 3.38 -24.90
N GLY A 176 12.52 2.12 -25.08
CA GLY A 176 13.78 1.74 -25.72
C GLY A 176 15.01 1.84 -24.81
N LYS A 177 14.82 1.95 -23.49
CA LYS A 177 15.92 1.98 -22.52
C LYS A 177 16.07 0.65 -21.78
N PRO A 178 17.30 0.17 -21.55
CA PRO A 178 17.51 -0.94 -20.63
C PRO A 178 17.19 -0.50 -19.19
N VAL A 179 16.67 -1.42 -18.39
CA VAL A 179 16.19 -1.11 -17.03
C VAL A 179 17.36 -1.06 -16.05
N ARG A 180 17.60 0.09 -15.40
CA ARG A 180 18.67 0.26 -14.41
C ARG A 180 18.21 1.02 -13.17
N ARG A 181 17.80 2.27 -13.35
CA ARG A 181 17.33 3.18 -12.31
C ARG A 181 15.81 3.24 -12.39
N VAL A 182 15.18 2.68 -11.37
CA VAL A 182 13.74 2.42 -11.34
C VAL A 182 13.10 3.30 -10.27
N ALA A 183 12.11 4.09 -10.66
CA ALA A 183 11.14 4.65 -9.73
C ALA A 183 10.04 3.61 -9.46
N VAL A 184 9.53 3.59 -8.24
CA VAL A 184 8.34 2.82 -7.86
C VAL A 184 7.38 3.71 -7.06
N GLY A 185 6.08 3.54 -7.30
CA GLY A 185 5.02 4.17 -6.53
C GLY A 185 3.82 3.23 -6.49
N GLY A 186 3.54 2.65 -5.31
CA GLY A 186 2.36 1.81 -5.09
C GLY A 186 1.07 2.56 -5.39
N GLY A 187 0.04 1.84 -5.83
CA GLY A 187 -1.25 2.47 -6.14
C GLY A 187 -1.13 3.46 -7.31
N ALA A 188 -1.92 4.54 -7.26
CA ALA A 188 -2.14 5.46 -8.38
C ALA A 188 -1.08 6.59 -8.46
N CYS A 189 0.20 6.26 -8.63
CA CYS A 189 1.29 7.24 -8.70
C CYS A 189 1.64 7.72 -10.13
N GLY A 190 0.78 7.48 -11.14
CA GLY A 190 1.07 7.81 -12.54
C GLY A 190 1.44 9.28 -12.82
N ASP A 191 0.94 10.22 -11.99
CA ASP A 191 1.25 11.64 -12.12
C ASP A 191 2.69 12.00 -11.69
N MET A 192 3.43 11.07 -11.07
CA MET A 192 4.84 11.24 -10.69
C MET A 192 5.83 10.92 -11.83
N LEU A 193 5.34 10.62 -13.03
CA LEU A 193 6.18 10.25 -14.18
C LEU A 193 7.24 11.30 -14.52
N GLU A 194 6.87 12.58 -14.54
CA GLU A 194 7.81 13.68 -14.82
C GLU A 194 8.89 13.78 -13.72
N LEU A 195 8.52 13.54 -12.46
CA LEU A 195 9.45 13.54 -11.34
C LEU A 195 10.43 12.36 -11.44
N ALA A 196 9.95 11.17 -11.80
CA ALA A 196 10.79 10.01 -12.05
C ALA A 196 11.80 10.29 -13.18
N HIS A 197 11.33 10.90 -14.28
CA HIS A 197 12.20 11.34 -15.37
C HIS A 197 13.27 12.34 -14.89
N ALA A 198 12.87 13.36 -14.14
CA ALA A 198 13.77 14.40 -13.62
C ALA A 198 14.85 13.83 -12.68
N GLN A 199 14.55 12.73 -11.97
CA GLN A 199 15.51 12.00 -11.15
C GLN A 199 16.39 10.99 -11.92
N GLY A 200 16.31 11.02 -13.25
CA GLY A 200 17.12 10.19 -14.13
C GLY A 200 16.69 8.72 -14.16
N CYS A 201 15.47 8.40 -13.73
CA CYS A 201 14.95 7.05 -13.87
C CYS A 201 14.73 6.71 -15.34
N ASP A 202 15.16 5.51 -15.74
CA ASP A 202 14.84 4.95 -17.05
C ASP A 202 13.51 4.19 -17.04
N THR A 203 13.04 3.78 -15.86
CA THR A 203 11.84 2.96 -15.70
C THR A 203 11.03 3.44 -14.49
N PHE A 204 9.71 3.43 -14.61
CA PHE A 204 8.76 3.71 -13.54
C PHE A 204 7.76 2.55 -13.41
N VAL A 205 7.58 2.03 -12.20
CA VAL A 205 6.59 0.99 -11.88
C VAL A 205 5.54 1.58 -10.94
N THR A 206 4.29 1.56 -11.37
CA THR A 206 3.14 2.04 -10.58
C THR A 206 1.87 1.29 -11.00
N SER A 207 0.70 1.84 -10.75
CA SER A 207 -0.58 1.32 -11.23
C SER A 207 -1.57 2.43 -11.56
N ASP A 208 -2.78 2.04 -12.00
CA ASP A 208 -3.86 2.93 -12.42
C ASP A 208 -3.47 3.95 -13.49
N VAL A 209 -2.55 3.53 -14.36
CA VAL A 209 -2.00 4.40 -15.41
C VAL A 209 -3.05 4.63 -16.49
N LYS A 210 -3.27 5.91 -16.80
CA LYS A 210 -4.16 6.38 -17.87
C LYS A 210 -3.44 6.33 -19.22
N TYR A 211 -4.22 6.27 -20.29
CA TYR A 211 -3.69 6.16 -21.66
C TYR A 211 -2.69 7.27 -22.02
N ASN A 212 -2.97 8.53 -21.64
CA ASN A 212 -2.08 9.65 -21.92
C ASN A 212 -0.74 9.52 -21.18
N GLN A 213 -0.74 9.03 -19.94
CA GLN A 213 0.50 8.81 -19.19
C GLN A 213 1.41 7.76 -19.87
N PHE A 214 0.85 6.75 -20.55
CA PHE A 214 1.63 5.84 -21.39
C PHE A 214 2.26 6.53 -22.61
N LEU A 215 1.55 7.48 -23.24
CA LEU A 215 2.12 8.28 -24.33
C LEU A 215 3.25 9.18 -23.83
N ASP A 216 3.00 9.87 -22.71
CA ASP A 216 3.96 10.79 -22.08
C ASP A 216 5.23 10.03 -21.68
N ALA A 217 5.11 8.82 -21.14
CA ALA A 217 6.25 8.01 -20.75
C ALA A 217 7.15 7.66 -21.94
N ARG A 218 6.54 7.25 -23.05
CA ARG A 218 7.27 6.98 -24.30
C ARG A 218 7.97 8.24 -24.80
N ASP A 219 7.28 9.38 -24.81
CA ASP A 219 7.81 10.64 -25.33
C ASP A 219 8.94 11.21 -24.45
N LEU A 220 8.88 11.00 -23.12
CA LEU A 220 9.95 11.30 -22.16
C LEU A 220 11.10 10.28 -22.19
N GLY A 221 10.97 9.18 -22.92
CA GLY A 221 11.96 8.11 -22.95
C GLY A 221 12.06 7.37 -21.61
N VAL A 222 10.95 7.19 -20.89
CA VAL A 222 10.87 6.44 -19.63
C VAL A 222 10.00 5.21 -19.86
N ASN A 223 10.53 4.02 -19.58
CA ASN A 223 9.74 2.81 -19.55
C ASN A 223 8.69 2.92 -18.45
N LEU A 224 7.44 2.55 -18.72
CA LEU A 224 6.39 2.59 -17.71
C LEU A 224 5.70 1.23 -17.62
N ILE A 225 5.61 0.71 -16.39
CA ILE A 225 4.91 -0.52 -16.05
C ILE A 225 3.75 -0.16 -15.13
N ASP A 226 2.54 -0.52 -15.55
CA ASP A 226 1.36 -0.62 -14.69
C ASP A 226 1.25 -2.08 -14.20
N ALA A 227 1.53 -2.28 -12.91
CA ALA A 227 1.59 -3.59 -12.28
C ALA A 227 0.36 -3.92 -11.41
N GLY A 228 -0.73 -3.16 -11.57
CA GLY A 228 -1.96 -3.31 -10.81
C GLY A 228 -1.90 -2.68 -9.41
N HIS A 229 -3.04 -2.13 -8.98
CA HIS A 229 -3.15 -1.43 -7.70
C HIS A 229 -2.93 -2.38 -6.52
N TYR A 230 -3.71 -3.46 -6.47
CA TYR A 230 -3.60 -4.44 -5.40
C TYR A 230 -2.19 -5.07 -5.29
N PRO A 231 -1.55 -5.59 -6.35
CA PRO A 231 -0.23 -6.22 -6.24
C PRO A 231 0.88 -5.26 -5.83
N THR A 232 0.81 -3.98 -6.24
CA THR A 232 1.85 -2.99 -5.92
C THR A 232 1.79 -2.53 -4.47
N GLU A 233 0.64 -2.59 -3.81
CA GLU A 233 0.48 -2.15 -2.42
C GLU A 233 0.38 -3.29 -1.42
N ASN A 234 -0.24 -4.43 -1.78
CA ASN A 234 -0.44 -5.56 -0.87
C ASN A 234 0.87 -6.17 -0.36
N VAL A 235 2.01 -5.84 -0.97
CA VAL A 235 3.35 -6.13 -0.45
C VAL A 235 3.58 -5.59 0.98
N VAL A 236 2.84 -4.57 1.41
CA VAL A 236 2.93 -4.02 2.77
C VAL A 236 2.20 -4.89 3.81
N CYS A 237 1.18 -5.65 3.42
CA CYS A 237 0.37 -6.43 4.36
C CYS A 237 1.22 -7.48 5.13
N PRO A 238 2.08 -8.30 4.49
CA PRO A 238 3.01 -9.17 5.21
C PRO A 238 3.98 -8.42 6.14
N VAL A 239 4.42 -7.22 5.76
CA VAL A 239 5.31 -6.37 6.58
C VAL A 239 4.59 -5.91 7.84
N LEU A 240 3.34 -5.42 7.71
CA LEU A 240 2.51 -5.05 8.86
C LEU A 240 2.22 -6.24 9.77
N VAL A 241 1.90 -7.40 9.20
CA VAL A 241 1.70 -8.64 9.98
C VAL A 241 2.95 -8.95 10.81
N GLN A 242 4.14 -8.89 10.22
CA GLN A 242 5.38 -9.14 10.94
C GLN A 242 5.60 -8.11 12.06
N LYS A 243 5.55 -6.82 11.73
CA LYS A 243 5.74 -5.71 12.68
C LYS A 243 4.79 -5.79 13.87
N LEU A 244 3.50 -6.07 13.62
CA LEU A 244 2.49 -6.20 14.67
C LEU A 244 2.70 -7.45 15.54
N ARG A 245 3.15 -8.58 14.98
CA ARG A 245 3.50 -9.77 15.77
C ARG A 245 4.70 -9.52 16.66
N GLU A 246 5.71 -8.80 16.17
CA GLU A 246 6.89 -8.45 16.94
C GLU A 246 6.56 -7.47 18.08
N ALA A 247 5.72 -6.47 17.81
CA ALA A 247 5.33 -5.48 18.80
C ALA A 247 4.32 -5.99 19.85
N PHE A 248 3.43 -6.91 19.47
CA PHE A 248 2.36 -7.43 20.31
C PHE A 248 2.36 -8.97 20.33
N PRO A 249 3.34 -9.63 20.97
CA PRO A 249 3.50 -11.09 20.93
C PRO A 249 2.35 -11.88 21.58
N GLU A 250 1.53 -11.23 22.41
CA GLU A 250 0.33 -11.84 23.01
C GLU A 250 -0.92 -11.72 22.13
N VAL A 251 -0.85 -10.99 21.01
CA VAL A 251 -1.97 -10.78 20.08
C VAL A 251 -1.81 -11.68 18.85
N GLU A 252 -2.86 -12.42 18.52
CA GLU A 252 -2.90 -13.22 17.30
C GLU A 252 -3.13 -12.31 16.09
N VAL A 253 -2.06 -12.06 15.32
CA VAL A 253 -2.12 -11.25 14.09
C VAL A 253 -2.28 -12.16 12.88
N LEU A 254 -3.33 -11.93 12.10
CA LEU A 254 -3.73 -12.75 10.97
C LEU A 254 -3.79 -11.91 9.69
N PRO A 255 -3.23 -12.36 8.54
CA PRO A 255 -3.62 -11.78 7.25
C PRO A 255 -5.05 -12.21 6.90
N THR A 256 -5.76 -11.39 6.12
CA THR A 256 -7.01 -11.79 5.47
C THR A 256 -6.81 -12.93 4.48
N ASP A 257 -7.75 -13.87 4.45
CA ASP A 257 -7.82 -14.95 3.45
C ASP A 257 -8.79 -14.62 2.29
N ARG A 258 -9.56 -13.52 2.41
CA ARG A 258 -10.63 -13.16 1.45
C ARG A 258 -10.25 -12.05 0.50
N HIS A 259 -9.44 -11.09 0.93
CA HIS A 259 -9.08 -9.98 0.07
C HIS A 259 -8.05 -10.39 -1.00
N LYS A 260 -8.32 -9.98 -2.24
CA LYS A 260 -7.54 -10.30 -3.44
C LYS A 260 -7.87 -9.32 -4.55
N GLU A 261 -7.07 -9.33 -5.60
CA GLU A 261 -7.33 -8.58 -6.83
C GLU A 261 -8.74 -8.84 -7.37
N VAL A 262 -9.42 -7.76 -7.78
CA VAL A 262 -10.87 -7.76 -8.06
C VAL A 262 -11.21 -7.89 -9.54
N PHE A 263 -10.21 -7.83 -10.42
CA PHE A 263 -10.36 -8.04 -11.86
C PHE A 263 -9.40 -9.11 -12.37
N SER A 264 -9.59 -9.57 -13.61
CA SER A 264 -8.77 -10.60 -14.25
C SER A 264 -8.29 -10.13 -15.62
N TYR A 265 -7.09 -10.58 -16.01
CA TYR A 265 -6.59 -10.48 -17.37
C TYR A 265 -6.99 -11.73 -18.17
N LEU A 266 -7.20 -11.59 -19.47
CA LEU A 266 -7.42 -12.69 -20.42
C LEU A 266 -6.10 -13.08 -21.11
#